data_AF-A0A4Y9YDQ7-F1
#
_entry.id   AF-A0A4Y9YDQ7-F1
#
_cell.length_a   1.000
_cell.length_b   1.000
_cell.length_c   1.000
_cell.angle_alpha   90.00
_cell.angle_beta   90.00
_cell.angle_gamma   90.00
#
_symmetry.space_group_name_H-M   'P 1'
#
loop_
_entity.id
_entity.type
_entity.pdbx_description
1 polymer ?
#
loop_
_entity_poly.entity_id
_entity_poly.type
_entity_poly.pdbx_seq_one_letter_code
_entity_poly.pdbx_strand_id
1 'polypeptide(L)'
;MSEADAKKKIDEDAKEFFSIRSIDEAENYFSALPSAHHFRLVDKLAMQAVESKATDAELVANFFKRAREKDLCTPAAFEEGFMPLAEIIDDVAIDAPKALELFAVMVKGAGLHEDEERRTRIAEKSTDSAKLQGLFAAS
;
A
#
# COMPACT_ATOMS: atom_id res chain seq x y z
N MET A 1 10.84 18.59 -6.45
CA MET A 1 11.50 17.75 -5.43
C MET A 1 12.37 16.75 -6.15
N SER A 2 13.60 16.51 -5.72
CA SER A 2 14.41 15.41 -6.29
C SER A 2 13.93 14.06 -5.74
N GLU A 3 14.31 12.95 -6.38
CA GLU A 3 13.99 11.62 -5.84
C GLU A 3 14.60 11.40 -4.46
N ALA A 4 15.84 11.87 -4.23
CA ALA A 4 16.50 11.75 -2.93
C ALA A 4 15.76 12.53 -1.83
N ASP A 5 15.29 13.75 -2.14
CA ASP A 5 14.50 14.54 -1.20
C ASP A 5 13.14 13.88 -0.92
N ALA A 6 12.49 13.35 -1.96
CA ALA A 6 11.22 12.63 -1.81
C ALA A 6 11.38 11.38 -0.95
N LYS A 7 12.45 10.60 -1.16
CA LYS A 7 12.75 9.41 -0.36
C LYS A 7 12.99 9.77 1.11
N LYS A 8 13.79 10.81 1.37
CA LYS A 8 14.03 11.28 2.74
C LYS A 8 12.73 11.69 3.42
N LYS A 9 11.89 12.46 2.73
CA LYS A 9 10.58 12.87 3.25
C LYS A 9 9.68 11.66 3.51
N ILE A 10 9.60 10.71 2.59
CA ILE A 10 8.80 9.49 2.75
C ILE A 10 9.28 8.67 3.96
N ASP A 11 10.59 8.57 4.18
CA ASP A 11 11.15 7.89 5.35
C ASP A 11 10.83 8.59 6.68
N GLU A 12 10.72 9.93 6.68
CA GLU A 12 10.28 10.73 7.83
C GLU A 12 8.76 10.56 8.06
N ASP A 13 7.95 10.77 7.03
CA ASP A 13 6.49 10.66 7.07
C ASP A 13 6.05 9.24 7.50
N ALA A 14 6.73 8.18 7.03
CA ALA A 14 6.43 6.81 7.44
C ALA A 14 6.72 6.56 8.92
N LYS A 15 7.81 7.11 9.47
CA LYS A 15 8.10 6.99 10.91
C LYS A 15 7.02 7.67 11.75
N GLU A 16 6.62 8.88 11.36
CA GLU A 16 5.55 9.63 12.01
C GLU A 16 4.22 8.88 11.89
N PHE A 17 3.89 8.36 10.71
CA PHE A 17 2.66 7.61 10.45
C PHE A 17 2.45 6.46 11.45
N PHE A 18 3.44 5.60 11.60
CA PHE A 18 3.33 4.42 12.47
C PHE A 18 3.49 4.75 13.96
N SER A 19 4.10 5.90 14.31
CA SER A 19 4.26 6.35 15.69
C SER A 19 3.01 7.08 16.21
N ILE A 20 2.47 7.99 15.40
CA ILE A 20 1.35 8.87 15.79
C ILE A 20 0.01 8.19 15.51
N ARG A 21 -0.09 7.44 14.40
CA ARG A 21 -1.28 6.67 14.02
C ARG A 21 -2.54 7.54 13.83
N SER A 22 -2.36 8.79 13.42
CA SER A 22 -3.44 9.74 13.10
C SER A 22 -3.61 9.88 11.60
N ILE A 23 -4.79 9.51 11.08
CA ILE A 23 -5.12 9.71 9.66
C ILE A 23 -5.22 11.20 9.31
N ASP A 24 -5.66 12.03 10.26
CA ASP A 24 -5.81 13.46 10.04
C ASP A 24 -4.45 14.17 9.92
N GLU A 25 -3.43 13.69 10.65
CA GLU A 25 -2.05 14.19 10.46
C GLU A 25 -1.42 13.69 9.16
N ALA A 26 -1.69 12.43 8.80
CA ALA A 26 -1.18 11.80 7.58
C ALA A 26 -1.78 12.38 6.29
N GLU A 27 -2.90 13.10 6.37
CA GLU A 27 -3.65 13.59 5.22
C GLU A 27 -2.80 14.43 4.26
N ASN A 28 -1.81 15.16 4.79
CA ASN A 28 -0.94 16.02 3.98
C ASN A 28 0.20 15.28 3.28
N TYR A 29 0.47 13.99 3.57
CA TYR A 29 1.66 13.31 3.05
C TYR A 29 1.66 13.20 1.53
N PHE A 30 0.52 12.84 0.92
CA PHE A 30 0.38 12.82 -0.53
C PHE A 30 0.47 14.22 -1.14
N SER A 31 -0.19 15.22 -0.54
CA SER A 31 -0.17 16.60 -1.04
C SER A 31 1.20 17.28 -0.93
N ALA A 32 2.03 16.84 0.01
CA ALA A 32 3.38 17.34 0.22
C ALA A 32 4.43 16.67 -0.69
N LEU A 33 4.02 15.71 -1.51
CA LEU A 33 4.85 15.02 -2.50
C LEU A 33 4.36 15.34 -3.92
N PRO A 34 5.26 15.56 -4.90
CA PRO A 34 4.87 15.53 -6.30
C PRO A 34 4.25 14.18 -6.66
N SER A 35 3.24 14.18 -7.53
CA SER A 35 2.50 12.96 -7.91
C SER A 35 3.38 11.84 -8.46
N ALA A 36 4.49 12.18 -9.11
CA ALA A 36 5.50 11.23 -9.59
C ALA A 36 6.19 10.40 -8.47
N HIS A 37 5.97 10.74 -7.20
CA HIS A 37 6.49 10.03 -6.04
C HIS A 37 5.40 9.39 -5.17
N HIS A 38 4.12 9.52 -5.51
CA HIS A 38 3.02 8.95 -4.73
C HIS A 38 3.13 7.43 -4.59
N PHE A 39 3.50 6.73 -5.66
CA PHE A 39 3.69 5.28 -5.61
C PHE A 39 4.79 4.86 -4.62
N ARG A 40 5.82 5.70 -4.39
CA ARG A 40 6.89 5.40 -3.42
C ARG A 40 6.40 5.50 -1.98
N LEU A 41 5.45 6.40 -1.70
CA LEU A 41 4.80 6.46 -0.39
C LEU A 41 3.93 5.22 -0.17
N VAL A 42 3.18 4.81 -1.19
CA VAL A 42 2.35 3.59 -1.14
C VAL A 42 3.22 2.36 -0.86
N ASP A 43 4.27 2.16 -1.65
CA ASP A 43 5.23 1.06 -1.50
C ASP A 43 5.84 1.04 -0.09
N LYS A 44 6.38 2.18 0.37
CA LYS A 44 6.99 2.29 1.70
C LYS A 44 6.05 1.87 2.82
N LEU A 45 4.81 2.37 2.80
CA LEU A 45 3.83 2.10 3.85
C LEU A 45 3.35 0.64 3.79
N ALA A 46 3.13 0.10 2.59
CA ALA A 46 2.70 -1.27 2.40
C ALA A 46 3.77 -2.27 2.86
N MET A 47 5.02 -2.06 2.43
CA MET A 47 6.17 -2.87 2.82
C MET A 47 6.38 -2.89 4.34
N GLN A 48 6.22 -1.75 5.00
CA GLN A 48 6.40 -1.68 6.44
C GLN A 48 5.23 -2.33 7.22
N ALA A 49 4.01 -2.27 6.70
CA ALA A 49 2.83 -2.80 7.38
C ALA A 49 2.65 -4.32 7.22
N VAL A 50 3.06 -4.90 6.08
CA VAL A 50 2.85 -6.32 5.77
C VAL A 50 3.66 -7.25 6.68
N GLU A 51 4.84 -6.81 7.14
CA GLU A 51 5.71 -7.55 8.06
C GLU A 51 5.39 -7.30 9.55
N SER A 52 4.41 -6.44 9.83
CA SER A 52 4.06 -6.02 11.20
C SER A 52 2.84 -6.78 11.73
N LYS A 53 1.78 -6.05 12.10
CA LYS A 53 0.55 -6.57 12.72
C LYS A 53 -0.67 -6.08 11.97
N ALA A 54 -1.79 -6.79 12.15
CA ALA A 54 -3.06 -6.46 11.51
C ALA A 54 -3.49 -4.99 11.70
N THR A 55 -3.24 -4.41 12.88
CA THR A 55 -3.58 -3.00 13.16
C THR A 55 -2.78 -1.99 12.33
N ASP A 56 -1.63 -2.39 11.78
CA ASP A 56 -0.80 -1.51 10.94
C ASP A 56 -1.27 -1.58 9.48
N ALA A 57 -1.60 -2.79 8.99
CA ALA A 57 -2.24 -2.95 7.68
C ALA A 57 -3.61 -2.24 7.62
N GLU A 58 -4.41 -2.33 8.69
CA GLU A 58 -5.68 -1.59 8.79
C GLU A 58 -5.47 -0.06 8.83
N LEU A 59 -4.44 0.41 9.52
CA LEU A 59 -4.09 1.83 9.54
C LEU A 59 -3.73 2.33 8.14
N VAL A 60 -2.87 1.60 7.42
CA VAL A 60 -2.50 1.89 6.03
C VAL A 60 -3.72 1.84 5.11
N ALA A 61 -4.58 0.82 5.24
CA ALA A 61 -5.80 0.69 4.45
C ALA A 61 -6.75 1.89 4.66
N ASN A 62 -6.94 2.33 5.91
CA ASN A 62 -7.75 3.50 6.23
C ASN A 62 -7.16 4.80 5.65
N PHE A 63 -5.83 4.94 5.67
CA PHE A 63 -5.15 6.07 5.05
C PHE A 63 -5.31 6.07 3.52
N PHE A 64 -5.12 4.93 2.86
CA PHE A 64 -5.32 4.81 1.42
C PHE A 64 -6.78 5.06 1.01
N LYS A 65 -7.74 4.60 1.83
CA LYS A 65 -9.15 4.92 1.65
C LYS A 65 -9.39 6.43 1.70
N ARG A 66 -8.85 7.12 2.73
CA ARG A 66 -8.94 8.59 2.85
C ARG A 66 -8.32 9.28 1.63
N ALA A 67 -7.15 8.82 1.19
CA ALA A 67 -6.46 9.39 0.04
C ALA A 67 -7.24 9.22 -1.26
N ARG A 68 -7.88 8.06 -1.47
CA ARG A 68 -8.78 7.83 -2.61
C ARG A 68 -10.04 8.71 -2.54
N GLU A 69 -10.71 8.76 -1.40
CA GLU A 69 -11.95 9.53 -1.22
C GLU A 69 -11.76 11.04 -1.37
N LYS A 70 -10.52 11.52 -1.23
CA LYS A 70 -10.12 12.93 -1.40
C LYS A 70 -9.29 13.18 -2.66
N ASP A 71 -9.19 12.22 -3.58
CA ASP A 71 -8.43 12.32 -4.82
C ASP A 71 -6.95 12.71 -4.63
N LEU A 72 -6.34 12.33 -3.51
CA LEU A 72 -4.94 12.66 -3.17
C LEU A 72 -3.92 11.75 -3.86
N CYS A 73 -4.34 10.56 -4.28
CA CYS A 73 -3.51 9.56 -4.96
C CYS A 73 -4.34 8.88 -6.05
N THR A 74 -3.72 8.63 -7.21
CA THR A 74 -4.42 8.02 -8.35
C THR A 74 -4.42 6.49 -8.24
N PRO A 75 -5.41 5.80 -8.85
CA PRO A 75 -5.40 4.33 -8.93
C PRO A 75 -4.12 3.77 -9.56
N ALA A 76 -3.54 4.47 -10.55
CA ALA A 76 -2.29 4.06 -11.18
C ALA A 76 -1.09 4.15 -10.21
N ALA A 77 -1.01 5.19 -9.39
CA ALA A 77 0.05 5.31 -8.39
C ALA A 77 -0.10 4.28 -7.25
N PHE A 78 -1.34 3.94 -6.85
CA PHE A 78 -1.56 2.83 -5.94
C PHE A 78 -1.10 1.50 -6.53
N GLU A 79 -1.50 1.21 -7.77
CA GLU A 79 -1.11 0.00 -8.48
C GLU A 79 0.42 -0.11 -8.57
N GLU A 80 1.08 0.93 -9.07
CA GLU A 80 2.55 0.99 -9.18
C GLU A 80 3.23 0.79 -7.81
N GLY A 81 2.67 1.38 -6.75
CA GLY A 81 3.20 1.25 -5.39
C GLY A 81 3.02 -0.14 -4.77
N PHE A 82 2.07 -0.95 -5.24
CA PHE A 82 1.88 -2.31 -4.74
C PHE A 82 2.67 -3.37 -5.51
N MET A 83 3.13 -3.07 -6.72
CA MET A 83 3.85 -4.03 -7.56
C MET A 83 5.10 -4.61 -6.88
N PRO A 84 5.98 -3.83 -6.22
CA PRO A 84 7.18 -4.38 -5.58
C PRO A 84 6.84 -5.37 -4.45
N LEU A 85 5.86 -5.04 -3.62
CA LEU A 85 5.41 -5.94 -2.56
C LEU A 85 4.77 -7.21 -3.14
N ALA A 86 3.95 -7.09 -4.17
CA ALA A 86 3.31 -8.23 -4.82
C ALA A 86 4.33 -9.23 -5.42
N GLU A 87 5.46 -8.73 -5.92
CA GLU A 87 6.54 -9.57 -6.47
C GLU A 87 7.23 -10.44 -5.40
N ILE A 88 7.30 -9.97 -4.15
CA ILE A 88 8.00 -10.66 -3.05
C ILE A 88 7.06 -11.25 -1.99
N ILE A 89 5.74 -11.09 -2.14
CA ILE A 89 4.78 -11.38 -1.08
C ILE A 89 4.79 -12.85 -0.64
N ASP A 90 5.07 -13.77 -1.56
CA ASP A 90 5.16 -15.20 -1.24
C ASP A 90 6.39 -15.51 -0.39
N ASP A 91 7.51 -14.85 -0.65
CA ASP A 91 8.73 -14.95 0.17
C ASP A 91 8.48 -14.35 1.55
N VAL A 92 7.84 -13.17 1.62
CA VAL A 92 7.44 -12.55 2.90
C VAL A 92 6.51 -13.48 3.68
N ALA A 93 5.64 -14.24 3.01
CA ALA A 93 4.71 -15.16 3.65
C ALA A 93 5.38 -16.36 4.32
N ILE A 94 6.62 -16.69 3.94
CA ILE A 94 7.42 -17.73 4.59
C ILE A 94 7.72 -17.32 6.04
N ASP A 95 8.08 -16.05 6.25
CA ASP A 95 8.42 -15.52 7.57
C ASP A 95 7.19 -14.96 8.32
N ALA A 96 6.21 -14.42 7.57
CA ALA A 96 4.99 -13.83 8.10
C ALA A 96 3.75 -14.49 7.46
N PRO A 97 3.20 -15.57 8.04
CA PRO A 97 2.13 -16.37 7.42
C PRO A 97 0.84 -15.61 7.07
N LYS A 98 0.64 -14.39 7.60
CA LYS A 98 -0.51 -13.52 7.33
C LYS A 98 -0.26 -12.47 6.24
N ALA A 99 0.91 -12.47 5.61
CA ALA A 99 1.35 -11.41 4.70
C ALA A 99 0.35 -11.18 3.55
N LEU A 100 -0.15 -12.26 2.92
CA LEU A 100 -1.10 -12.14 1.82
C LEU A 100 -2.43 -11.54 2.28
N GLU A 101 -2.94 -11.93 3.46
CA GLU A 101 -4.17 -11.34 4.01
C GLU A 101 -3.99 -9.85 4.33
N LEU A 102 -2.86 -9.48 4.93
CA LEU A 102 -2.55 -8.08 5.25
C LEU A 102 -2.37 -7.24 3.98
N PHE A 103 -1.73 -7.81 2.96
CA PHE A 103 -1.59 -7.17 1.65
C PHE A 103 -2.96 -6.91 1.01
N ALA A 104 -3.85 -7.91 1.03
CA ALA A 104 -5.22 -7.76 0.53
C ALA A 104 -6.00 -6.67 1.26
N VAL A 105 -5.84 -6.53 2.58
CA VAL A 105 -6.45 -5.44 3.36
C VAL A 105 -6.03 -4.07 2.83
N MET A 106 -4.75 -3.87 2.53
CA MET A 106 -4.23 -2.59 2.03
C MET A 106 -4.67 -2.30 0.60
N VAL A 107 -4.69 -3.31 -0.28
CA VAL A 107 -5.20 -3.21 -1.67
C VAL A 107 -6.69 -2.82 -1.68
N LYS A 108 -7.49 -3.38 -0.77
CA LYS A 108 -8.89 -2.99 -0.58
C LYS A 108 -9.04 -1.54 -0.11
N GLY A 109 -8.20 -1.11 0.83
CA GLY A 109 -8.14 0.29 1.28
C GLY A 109 -7.93 1.27 0.12
N ALA A 110 -7.05 0.93 -0.82
CA ALA A 110 -6.80 1.71 -2.03
C ALA A 110 -7.94 1.64 -3.07
N GLY A 111 -8.95 0.79 -2.87
CA GLY A 111 -10.08 0.62 -3.81
C GLY A 111 -9.78 -0.25 -5.03
N LEU A 112 -8.57 -0.80 -5.16
CA LEU A 112 -8.18 -1.54 -6.37
C LEU A 112 -8.89 -2.90 -6.51
N HIS A 113 -9.44 -3.45 -5.43
CA HIS A 113 -10.27 -4.66 -5.48
C HIS A 113 -11.52 -4.54 -6.38
N GLU A 114 -12.04 -3.32 -6.56
CA GLU A 114 -13.19 -3.02 -7.45
C GLU A 114 -12.79 -2.97 -8.93
N ASP A 115 -11.48 -2.82 -9.21
CA ASP A 115 -10.92 -2.79 -10.56
C ASP A 115 -10.32 -4.15 -10.90
N GLU A 116 -11.06 -4.92 -11.70
CA GLU A 116 -10.66 -6.28 -12.07
C GLU A 116 -9.35 -6.34 -12.85
N GLU A 117 -9.09 -5.37 -13.74
CA GLU A 117 -7.85 -5.36 -14.50
C GLU A 117 -6.65 -5.07 -13.60
N ARG A 118 -6.75 -4.07 -12.71
CA ARG A 118 -5.68 -3.69 -11.80
C ARG A 118 -5.38 -4.78 -10.77
N ARG A 119 -6.41 -5.34 -10.13
CA ARG A 119 -6.20 -6.42 -9.15
C ARG A 119 -5.57 -7.65 -9.80
N THR A 120 -5.90 -7.93 -11.06
CA THR A 120 -5.29 -9.05 -11.81
C THR A 120 -3.81 -8.79 -12.06
N ARG A 121 -3.44 -7.61 -12.57
CA ARG A 121 -2.02 -7.27 -12.81
C ARG A 121 -1.18 -7.27 -11.53
N ILE A 122 -1.75 -6.84 -10.40
CA ILE A 122 -1.07 -6.93 -9.09
C ILE A 122 -0.91 -8.40 -8.69
N ALA A 123 -1.97 -9.21 -8.75
CA ALA A 123 -1.90 -10.60 -8.34
C ALA A 123 -0.94 -11.43 -9.20
N GLU A 124 -0.83 -11.14 -10.50
CA GLU A 124 0.10 -11.81 -11.44
C GLU A 124 1.58 -11.61 -11.10
N LYS A 125 1.92 -10.67 -10.21
CA LYS A 125 3.29 -10.52 -9.70
C LYS A 125 3.68 -11.60 -8.68
N SER A 126 2.71 -12.17 -7.99
CA SER A 126 2.93 -13.26 -7.04
C SER A 126 3.06 -14.60 -7.77
N THR A 127 3.89 -15.48 -7.22
CA THR A 127 4.00 -16.88 -7.64
C THR A 127 2.72 -17.67 -7.35
N ASP A 128 1.95 -17.30 -6.32
CA ASP A 128 0.61 -17.83 -6.02
C ASP A 128 -0.49 -16.80 -6.37
N SER A 129 -0.50 -16.38 -7.63
CA SER A 129 -1.46 -15.39 -8.14
C SER A 129 -2.92 -15.78 -7.91
N ALA A 130 -3.25 -17.08 -7.98
CA ALA A 130 -4.61 -17.58 -7.74
C ALA A 130 -5.07 -17.31 -6.30
N LYS A 131 -4.19 -17.51 -5.31
CA LYS A 131 -4.49 -17.22 -3.91
C LYS A 131 -4.70 -15.73 -3.68
N LEU A 132 -3.86 -14.87 -4.24
CA LEU A 132 -4.05 -13.42 -4.15
C LEU A 132 -5.34 -12.95 -4.81
N GLN A 133 -5.68 -13.46 -6.00
CA GLN A 133 -6.94 -13.13 -6.67
C GLN A 133 -8.14 -13.49 -5.79
N GLY A 134 -8.11 -14.67 -5.14
CA GLY A 134 -9.15 -15.07 -4.18
C GLY A 134 -9.28 -14.11 -3.00
N LEU A 135 -8.14 -13.66 -2.44
CA LEU A 135 -8.12 -12.72 -1.32
C LEU A 135 -8.60 -11.31 -1.71
N PHE A 136 -8.27 -10.84 -2.91
CA PHE A 136 -8.75 -9.55 -3.42
C PHE A 136 -10.26 -9.57 -3.70
N ALA A 137 -10.82 -10.71 -4.14
CA ALA A 137 -12.24 -10.86 -4.46
C ALA A 137 -13.13 -11.12 -3.23
N ALA A 138 -12.58 -11.61 -2.12
CA ALA A 138 -13.33 -11.80 -0.88
C ALA A 138 -13.82 -10.45 -0.34
N SER A 139 -15.06 -10.36 0.15
CA SER A 139 -15.62 -9.13 0.76
C SER A 139 -15.20 -9.01 2.21
#